data_AF-A0A554KMA7-F1
#
_entry.id   AF-A0A554KMA7-F1
#
_cell.length_a   1.000
_cell.length_b   1.000
_cell.length_c   1.000
_cell.angle_alpha   90.00
_cell.angle_beta   90.00
_cell.angle_gamma   90.00
#
_symmetry.space_group_name_H-M   'P 1'
#
loop_
_entity.id
_entity.type
_entity.pdbx_description
1 polymer ?
#
loop_
_entity_poly.entity_id
_entity_poly.type
_entity_poly.pdbx_seq_one_letter_code
_entity_poly.pdbx_strand_id
1 'polypeptide(L)'
;MRLRDDEVAKAYKPPAITDRQMAALEAIIIKSKDANDFAKRAIIWTLRQTENLTKSVALSLWYKDFGMDQVDAVQDGSHDMNSCNGSTHLYYFFEALATEVGLSEHCGCSVPMREGGNVHINEAAGITIWFSHIFYDPRAILLVKPSKEDLESIALSVNNYRKEQST
;
A
#
# COMPACT_ATOMS: atom_id res chain seq x y z
N MET A 1 12.06 -3.86 11.83
CA MET A 1 11.89 -3.06 10.61
C MET A 1 13.24 -2.94 9.91
N ARG A 2 13.36 -3.39 8.66
CA ARG A 2 14.65 -3.42 7.94
C ARG A 2 14.92 -2.09 7.21
N LEU A 3 16.17 -1.66 7.21
CA LEU A 3 16.60 -0.38 6.63
C LEU A 3 16.69 -0.46 5.09
N ARG A 4 16.74 0.70 4.44
CA ARG A 4 16.76 0.88 2.97
C ARG A 4 17.79 0.01 2.22
N ASP A 5 18.91 -0.31 2.86
CA ASP A 5 20.04 -1.04 2.26
C ASP A 5 20.34 -2.40 2.91
N ASP A 6 19.40 -2.97 3.67
CA ASP A 6 19.58 -4.24 4.38
C ASP A 6 19.69 -5.44 3.42
N GLU A 7 20.90 -6.01 3.27
CA GLU A 7 21.18 -7.17 2.39
C GLU A 7 20.32 -8.41 2.69
N VAL A 8 19.97 -8.64 3.97
CA VAL A 8 19.08 -9.75 4.35
C VAL A 8 17.69 -9.49 3.79
N ALA A 9 17.22 -8.24 3.81
CA ALA A 9 15.94 -7.84 3.22
C ALA A 9 15.96 -8.01 1.71
N LYS A 10 17.09 -7.74 1.06
CA LYS A 10 17.24 -7.91 -0.40
C LYS A 10 17.10 -9.38 -0.83
N ALA A 11 17.49 -10.32 0.02
CA ALA A 11 17.38 -11.76 -0.26
C ALA A 11 16.07 -12.40 0.22
N TYR A 12 15.23 -11.65 0.94
CA TYR A 12 13.97 -12.18 1.48
C TYR A 12 13.00 -12.55 0.37
N LYS A 13 12.44 -13.76 0.47
CA LYS A 13 11.33 -14.21 -0.35
C LYS A 13 10.12 -14.41 0.56
N PRO A 14 9.13 -13.50 0.54
CA PRO A 14 7.92 -13.67 1.32
C PRO A 14 7.23 -14.98 1.01
N PRO A 15 6.77 -15.74 2.01
CA PRO A 15 5.76 -16.75 1.78
C PRO A 15 4.48 -16.05 1.34
N ALA A 16 3.87 -16.54 0.25
CA ALA A 16 2.56 -16.08 -0.16
C ALA A 16 1.56 -16.31 0.97
N ILE A 17 0.78 -15.29 1.32
CA ILE A 17 -0.35 -15.49 2.22
C ILE A 17 -1.56 -16.02 1.45
N THR A 18 -2.47 -16.69 2.14
CA THR A 18 -3.66 -17.27 1.51
C THR A 18 -4.65 -16.17 1.11
N ASP A 19 -5.51 -16.45 0.13
CA ASP A 19 -6.58 -15.53 -0.27
C ASP A 19 -7.52 -15.18 0.91
N ARG A 20 -7.70 -16.13 1.84
CA ARG A 20 -8.45 -15.89 3.08
C ARG A 20 -7.75 -14.89 4.01
N GLN A 21 -6.42 -14.91 4.09
CA GLN A 21 -5.65 -13.93 4.85
C GLN A 21 -5.66 -12.56 4.16
N MET A 22 -5.55 -12.53 2.82
CA MET A 22 -5.72 -11.30 2.04
C MET A 22 -7.12 -10.69 2.25
N ALA A 23 -8.16 -11.50 2.21
CA ALA A 23 -9.53 -11.10 2.50
C ALA A 23 -9.69 -10.51 3.91
N ALA A 24 -9.03 -11.09 4.91
CA ALA A 24 -9.04 -10.58 6.27
C ALA A 24 -8.32 -9.22 6.37
N LEU A 25 -7.18 -9.07 5.71
CA LEU A 25 -6.43 -7.82 5.65
C LEU A 25 -7.24 -6.70 4.99
N GLU A 26 -7.85 -6.97 3.84
CA GLU A 26 -8.73 -6.00 3.18
C GLU A 26 -9.93 -5.63 4.07
N ALA A 27 -10.54 -6.59 4.74
CA ALA A 27 -11.65 -6.32 5.66
C ALA A 27 -11.24 -5.44 6.85
N ILE A 28 -9.99 -5.53 7.31
CA ILE A 28 -9.43 -4.66 8.35
C ILE A 28 -9.29 -3.23 7.82
N ILE A 29 -8.69 -3.06 6.63
CA ILE A 29 -8.53 -1.75 5.98
C ILE A 29 -9.91 -1.10 5.73
N ILE A 30 -10.88 -1.87 5.24
CA ILE A 30 -12.27 -1.40 5.01
C ILE A 30 -12.89 -0.83 6.29
N LYS A 31 -12.72 -1.53 7.42
CA LYS A 31 -13.32 -1.16 8.72
C LYS A 31 -12.56 -0.07 9.47
N SER A 32 -11.34 0.25 9.03
CA SER A 32 -10.52 1.27 9.65
C SER A 32 -11.26 2.60 9.78
N LYS A 33 -11.08 3.30 10.89
CA LYS A 33 -11.54 4.68 11.08
C LYS A 33 -10.44 5.70 10.77
N ASP A 34 -9.23 5.21 10.53
CA ASP A 34 -8.01 6.00 10.37
C ASP A 34 -7.91 6.60 8.96
N ALA A 35 -8.71 6.12 8.01
CA ALA A 35 -8.68 6.56 6.63
C ALA A 35 -10.08 6.80 6.07
N ASN A 36 -10.20 7.74 5.14
CA ASN A 36 -11.43 7.94 4.37
C ASN A 36 -11.57 6.88 3.26
N ASP A 37 -12.72 6.89 2.58
CA ASP A 37 -13.02 5.89 1.55
C ASP A 37 -12.06 5.91 0.36
N PHE A 38 -11.60 7.09 -0.06
CA PHE A 38 -10.62 7.20 -1.15
C PHE A 38 -9.29 6.57 -0.76
N ALA A 39 -8.78 6.89 0.43
CA ALA A 39 -7.55 6.34 0.98
C ALA A 39 -7.62 4.81 1.13
N LYS A 40 -8.72 4.28 1.69
CA LYS A 40 -8.94 2.83 1.78
C LYS A 40 -8.89 2.16 0.41
N ARG A 41 -9.55 2.73 -0.60
CA ARG A 41 -9.55 2.19 -1.97
C ARG A 41 -8.16 2.19 -2.56
N ALA A 42 -7.41 3.29 -2.43
CA ALA A 42 -6.03 3.38 -2.93
C ALA A 42 -5.11 2.36 -2.26
N ILE A 43 -5.20 2.21 -0.94
CA ILE A 43 -4.42 1.24 -0.16
C ILE A 43 -4.79 -0.19 -0.57
N ILE A 44 -6.07 -0.53 -0.65
CA ILE A 44 -6.55 -1.86 -1.08
C ILE A 44 -6.12 -2.16 -2.52
N TRP A 45 -6.28 -1.20 -3.43
CA TRP A 45 -5.86 -1.35 -4.82
C TRP A 45 -4.38 -1.69 -4.91
N THR A 46 -3.55 -0.96 -4.17
CA THR A 46 -2.09 -1.15 -4.10
C THR A 46 -1.76 -2.51 -3.49
N LEU A 47 -2.43 -2.89 -2.40
CA LEU A 47 -2.28 -4.18 -1.74
C LEU A 47 -2.55 -5.34 -2.69
N ARG A 48 -3.59 -5.25 -3.52
CA ARG A 48 -3.92 -6.29 -4.51
C ARG A 48 -2.84 -6.49 -5.58
N GLN A 49 -1.99 -5.48 -5.83
CA GLN A 49 -0.87 -5.60 -6.79
C GLN A 49 0.34 -6.36 -6.21
N THR A 50 0.31 -6.71 -4.92
CA THR A 50 1.41 -7.42 -4.24
C THR A 50 1.45 -8.92 -4.54
N GLU A 51 0.46 -9.46 -5.27
CA GLU A 51 0.35 -10.90 -5.54
C GLU A 51 0.44 -11.72 -4.22
N ASN A 52 -0.52 -11.51 -3.32
CA ASN A 52 -0.55 -12.13 -1.99
C ASN A 52 0.70 -11.84 -1.13
N LEU A 53 1.13 -10.57 -1.12
CA LEU A 53 2.32 -10.09 -0.41
C LEU A 53 3.64 -10.69 -0.92
N THR A 54 3.66 -11.34 -2.09
CA THR A 54 4.89 -11.92 -2.64
C THR A 54 5.78 -10.91 -3.36
N LYS A 55 5.22 -9.75 -3.70
CA LYS A 55 5.84 -8.72 -4.52
C LYS A 55 5.80 -7.36 -3.85
N SER A 56 6.96 -6.73 -3.79
CA SER A 56 7.08 -5.35 -3.31
C SER A 56 6.64 -4.37 -4.39
N VAL A 57 5.71 -3.48 -4.06
CA VAL A 57 5.11 -2.51 -4.98
C VAL A 57 5.08 -1.11 -4.37
N ALA A 58 5.10 -0.11 -5.24
CA ALA A 58 5.00 1.31 -4.87
C ALA A 58 3.93 1.99 -5.71
N LEU A 59 3.08 2.81 -5.09
CA LEU A 59 2.12 3.66 -5.79
C LEU A 59 2.43 5.12 -5.48
N SER A 60 2.69 5.91 -6.53
CA SER A 60 2.77 7.36 -6.42
C SER A 60 1.50 8.02 -6.91
N LEU A 61 0.91 8.86 -6.07
CA LEU A 61 -0.30 9.63 -6.36
C LEU A 61 0.06 11.11 -6.43
N TRP A 62 -0.19 11.73 -7.59
CA TRP A 62 0.16 13.11 -7.85
C TRP A 62 -1.03 14.03 -7.58
N TYR A 63 -0.80 15.21 -6.97
CA TYR A 63 -1.85 16.19 -6.69
C TYR A 63 -2.58 16.65 -7.94
N LYS A 64 -1.87 16.79 -9.07
CA LYS A 64 -2.49 17.20 -10.35
C LYS A 64 -3.53 16.20 -10.88
N ASP A 65 -3.48 14.94 -10.46
CA ASP A 65 -4.30 13.86 -11.01
C ASP A 65 -5.55 13.61 -10.15
N PHE A 66 -5.41 13.67 -8.82
CA PHE A 66 -6.48 13.33 -7.88
C PHE A 66 -6.93 14.53 -7.02
N GLY A 67 -6.15 15.61 -6.98
CA GLY A 67 -6.36 16.72 -6.05
C GLY A 67 -5.63 16.49 -4.72
N MET A 68 -5.16 17.58 -4.11
CA MET A 68 -4.36 17.56 -2.89
C MET A 68 -5.07 16.83 -1.74
N ASP A 69 -6.31 17.21 -1.44
CA ASP A 69 -7.09 16.64 -0.32
C ASP A 69 -7.24 15.11 -0.40
N GLN A 70 -7.44 14.56 -1.61
CA GLN A 70 -7.57 13.10 -1.80
C GLN A 70 -6.24 12.40 -1.59
N VAL A 71 -5.16 12.99 -2.08
CA VAL A 71 -3.81 12.42 -2.02
C VAL A 71 -3.27 12.48 -0.59
N ASP A 72 -3.42 13.61 0.09
CA ASP A 72 -2.98 13.78 1.49
C ASP A 72 -3.74 12.81 2.41
N ALA A 73 -5.04 12.58 2.16
CA ALA A 73 -5.79 11.58 2.91
C ALA A 73 -5.24 10.15 2.79
N VAL A 74 -4.54 9.82 1.68
CA VAL A 74 -3.87 8.51 1.53
C VAL A 74 -2.64 8.44 2.42
N GLN A 75 -1.86 9.52 2.49
CA GLN A 75 -0.71 9.60 3.39
C GLN A 75 -1.15 9.52 4.85
N ASP A 76 -2.08 10.38 5.27
CA ASP A 76 -2.59 10.40 6.64
C ASP A 76 -3.21 9.06 7.01
N GLY A 77 -4.03 8.49 6.12
CA GLY A 77 -4.65 7.19 6.34
C GLY A 77 -3.64 6.05 6.45
N SER A 78 -2.58 6.04 5.62
CA SER A 78 -1.52 5.03 5.70
C SER A 78 -0.71 5.18 6.99
N HIS A 79 -0.38 6.42 7.35
CA HIS A 79 0.35 6.76 8.57
C HIS A 79 -0.42 6.30 9.81
N ASP A 80 -1.69 6.72 9.92
CA ASP A 80 -2.52 6.40 11.08
C ASP A 80 -2.81 4.91 11.17
N MET A 81 -3.08 4.21 10.06
CA MET A 81 -3.25 2.76 10.08
C MET A 81 -2.00 1.99 10.56
N ASN A 82 -0.80 2.54 10.36
CA ASN A 82 0.46 1.96 10.82
C ASN A 82 0.86 2.42 12.23
N SER A 83 0.30 3.53 12.71
CA SER A 83 0.68 4.17 13.97
C SER A 83 0.20 3.40 15.21
N CYS A 84 0.92 3.57 16.33
CA CYS A 84 0.46 3.11 17.64
C CYS A 84 -0.72 3.93 18.18
N ASN A 85 -0.97 5.12 17.62
CA ASN A 85 -2.10 5.97 17.98
C ASN A 85 -3.32 5.78 17.08
N GLY A 86 -3.18 5.04 15.98
CA GLY A 86 -4.30 4.65 15.12
C GLY A 86 -5.14 3.53 15.74
N SER A 87 -6.19 3.12 15.03
CA SER A 87 -7.09 2.04 15.47
C SER A 87 -6.89 0.71 14.73
N THR A 88 -6.18 0.73 13.60
CA THR A 88 -6.02 -0.43 12.71
C THR A 88 -4.78 -1.26 13.03
N HIS A 89 -3.67 -0.59 13.35
CA HIS A 89 -2.36 -1.16 13.64
C HIS A 89 -1.91 -2.25 12.65
N LEU A 90 -1.89 -1.93 11.36
CA LEU A 90 -1.52 -2.87 10.28
C LEU A 90 -0.16 -3.55 10.50
N TYR A 91 0.79 -2.84 11.13
CA TYR A 91 2.08 -3.40 11.52
C TYR A 91 1.96 -4.72 12.31
N TYR A 92 1.09 -4.76 13.33
CA TYR A 92 0.91 -5.99 14.14
C TYR A 92 0.22 -7.11 13.36
N PHE A 93 -0.61 -6.76 12.36
CA PHE A 93 -1.21 -7.76 11.49
C PHE A 93 -0.15 -8.43 10.61
N PHE A 94 0.75 -7.64 10.02
CA PHE A 94 1.88 -8.17 9.24
C PHE A 94 2.82 -9.02 10.11
N GLU A 95 3.11 -8.56 11.34
CA GLU A 95 3.88 -9.33 12.30
C GLU A 95 3.22 -10.68 12.64
N ALA A 96 1.90 -10.69 12.89
CA ALA A 96 1.15 -11.91 13.18
C ALA A 96 1.08 -12.89 12.00
N LEU A 97 1.15 -12.38 10.77
CA LEU A 97 1.26 -13.20 9.55
C LEU A 97 2.68 -13.72 9.29
N ALA A 98 3.65 -13.36 10.13
CA ALA A 98 5.07 -13.67 9.94
C ALA A 98 5.60 -13.24 8.56
N THR A 99 5.06 -12.14 8.02
CA THR A 99 5.56 -11.51 6.79
C THR A 99 6.38 -10.28 7.12
N GLU A 100 7.42 -10.05 6.33
CA GLU A 100 8.21 -8.82 6.43
C GLU A 100 7.64 -7.68 5.59
N VAL A 101 6.61 -7.93 4.75
CA VAL A 101 5.92 -6.84 4.03
C VAL A 101 5.24 -5.93 5.04
N GLY A 102 5.50 -4.63 4.93
CA GLY A 102 4.74 -3.58 5.62
C GLY A 102 4.20 -2.55 4.64
N LEU A 103 3.29 -1.71 5.14
CA LEU A 103 2.90 -0.47 4.49
C LEU A 103 3.82 0.65 4.95
N SER A 104 4.27 1.49 4.04
CA SER A 104 5.00 2.72 4.34
C SER A 104 4.58 3.85 3.43
N GLU A 105 4.75 5.08 3.87
CA GLU A 105 4.33 6.29 3.17
C GLU A 105 5.34 7.42 3.31
N HIS A 106 5.47 8.25 2.27
CA HIS A 106 6.31 9.45 2.31
C HIS A 106 5.76 10.52 1.36
N CYS A 107 5.98 11.79 1.70
CA CYS A 107 5.67 12.91 0.83
C CYS A 107 6.63 12.94 -0.38
N GLY A 108 6.13 13.29 -1.55
CA GLY A 108 6.87 13.20 -2.81
C GLY A 108 6.46 11.99 -3.66
N CYS A 109 7.04 11.89 -4.84
CA CYS A 109 6.67 10.89 -5.84
C CYS A 109 7.87 10.08 -6.30
N SER A 110 7.70 8.77 -6.37
CA SER A 110 8.61 7.87 -7.05
C SER A 110 8.39 7.92 -8.56
N VAL A 111 9.47 8.05 -9.31
CA VAL A 111 9.47 8.04 -10.78
C VAL A 111 10.42 6.96 -11.30
N PRO A 112 10.09 6.33 -12.44
CA PRO A 112 10.96 5.30 -13.01
C PRO A 112 12.27 5.92 -13.50
N MET A 113 13.38 5.23 -13.23
CA MET A 113 14.69 5.60 -13.78
C MET A 113 14.90 4.96 -15.15
N ARG A 114 15.63 5.64 -16.04
CA ARG A 114 15.96 5.12 -17.38
C ARG A 114 16.71 3.80 -17.36
N GLU A 115 17.55 3.60 -16.34
CA GLU A 115 18.42 2.43 -16.18
C GLU A 115 17.75 1.30 -15.37
N GLY A 116 16.46 1.44 -15.05
CA GLY A 116 15.72 0.51 -14.20
C GLY A 116 15.62 0.97 -12.74
N GLY A 117 14.62 0.47 -12.02
CA GLY A 117 14.28 0.92 -10.66
C GLY A 117 13.50 2.24 -10.63
N ASN A 118 13.37 2.84 -9.45
CA ASN A 118 12.75 4.14 -9.27
C ASN A 118 13.54 5.03 -8.31
N VAL A 119 13.39 6.34 -8.50
CA VAL A 119 13.91 7.37 -7.60
C VAL A 119 12.74 8.10 -6.97
N HIS A 120 12.80 8.29 -5.67
CA HIS A 120 11.83 9.08 -4.93
C HIS A 120 12.25 10.55 -4.91
N ILE A 121 11.37 11.43 -5.40
CA ILE A 121 11.57 12.88 -5.46
C ILE A 121 10.73 13.49 -4.32
N ASN A 122 11.41 13.90 -3.24
CA ASN A 122 10.76 14.42 -2.03
C ASN A 122 9.96 15.70 -2.29
N GLU A 123 10.42 16.56 -3.22
CA GLU A 123 9.82 17.85 -3.53
C GLU A 123 8.66 17.74 -4.55
N ALA A 124 8.35 16.53 -5.03
CA ALA A 124 7.26 16.35 -5.97
C ALA A 124 5.90 16.59 -5.29
N ALA A 125 4.98 17.22 -6.02
CA ALA A 125 3.63 17.53 -5.57
C ALA A 125 2.74 16.27 -5.57
N GLY A 126 2.91 15.43 -4.55
CA GLY A 126 2.16 14.19 -4.36
C GLY A 126 2.71 13.37 -3.20
N ILE A 127 2.29 12.12 -3.12
CA ILE A 127 2.72 11.17 -2.09
C ILE A 127 3.05 9.83 -2.74
N THR A 128 3.84 9.01 -2.05
CA THR A 128 4.06 7.62 -2.42
C THR A 128 3.79 6.71 -1.23
N ILE A 129 3.11 5.62 -1.49
CA ILE A 129 2.97 4.50 -0.55
C ILE A 129 3.65 3.26 -1.11
N TRP A 130 4.16 2.41 -0.23
CA TRP A 130 4.79 1.13 -0.58
C TRP A 130 4.19 0.02 0.25
N PHE A 131 3.89 -1.11 -0.40
CA PHE A 131 3.84 -2.40 0.25
C PHE A 131 5.15 -3.12 -0.07
N SER A 132 6.07 -3.16 0.89
CA SER A 132 7.42 -3.68 0.66
C SER A 132 8.04 -4.25 1.95
N HIS A 133 9.04 -5.10 1.79
CA HIS A 133 9.86 -5.61 2.91
C HIS A 133 10.89 -4.60 3.41
N ILE A 134 11.18 -3.59 2.59
CA ILE A 134 12.09 -2.50 2.91
C ILE A 134 11.30 -1.19 2.91
N PHE A 135 11.57 -0.38 3.92
CA PHE A 135 10.97 0.95 4.01
C PHE A 135 11.46 1.83 2.86
N TYR A 136 10.52 2.44 2.13
CA TYR A 136 10.80 3.28 0.96
C TYR A 136 11.66 2.57 -0.10
N ASP A 137 11.36 1.30 -0.40
CA ASP A 137 12.18 0.48 -1.30
C ASP A 137 12.26 1.08 -2.71
N PRO A 138 13.44 1.53 -3.17
CA PRO A 138 13.62 2.09 -4.52
C PRO A 138 13.54 1.04 -5.65
N ARG A 139 13.41 -0.24 -5.29
CA ARG A 139 13.34 -1.38 -6.20
C ARG A 139 11.93 -1.99 -6.24
N ALA A 140 11.03 -1.54 -5.37
CA ALA A 140 9.63 -1.92 -5.45
C ALA A 140 9.10 -1.60 -6.85
N ILE A 141 8.22 -2.45 -7.36
CA ILE A 141 7.64 -2.25 -8.68
C ILE A 141 6.74 -1.04 -8.61
N LEU A 142 7.16 0.04 -9.30
CA LEU A 142 6.38 1.26 -9.38
C LEU A 142 5.15 0.99 -10.25
N LEU A 143 3.98 1.04 -9.62
CA LEU A 143 2.71 0.75 -10.24
C LEU A 143 2.32 1.88 -11.18
N VAL A 144 1.68 1.51 -12.29
CA VAL A 144 0.94 2.48 -13.11
C VAL A 144 -0.20 3.00 -12.26
N LYS A 145 -0.36 4.32 -12.17
CA LYS A 145 -1.43 4.92 -11.37
C LYS A 145 -2.80 4.38 -11.83
N PRO A 146 -3.72 4.07 -10.89
CA PRO A 146 -5.08 3.68 -11.24
C PRO A 146 -5.86 4.87 -11.82
N SER A 147 -6.94 4.60 -12.54
CA SER A 147 -7.96 5.63 -12.81
C SER A 147 -8.81 5.89 -11.56
N LYS A 148 -9.63 6.96 -11.58
CA LYS A 148 -10.59 7.19 -10.48
C LYS A 148 -11.65 6.10 -10.46
N GLU A 149 -12.07 5.65 -11.64
CA GLU A 149 -13.05 4.59 -11.83
C GLU A 149 -12.53 3.25 -11.25
N ASP A 150 -11.25 2.93 -11.45
CA ASP A 150 -10.63 1.73 -10.87
C ASP A 150 -10.72 1.76 -9.34
N LEU A 151 -10.44 2.91 -8.71
CA LEU A 151 -10.54 3.07 -7.27
C LEU A 151 -11.99 2.99 -6.79
N GLU A 152 -12.91 3.68 -7.46
CA GLU A 152 -14.33 3.71 -7.11
C GLU A 152 -15.00 2.33 -7.25
N SER A 153 -14.49 1.47 -8.14
CA SER A 153 -14.97 0.09 -8.30
C SER A 153 -14.71 -0.80 -7.07
N ILE A 154 -13.78 -0.41 -6.20
CA ILE A 154 -13.45 -1.19 -5.00
C ILE A 154 -14.56 -1.02 -3.96
N ALA A 155 -15.25 -2.13 -3.70
CA ALA A 155 -16.29 -2.20 -2.70
C ALA A 155 -15.72 -2.08 -1.27
N LEU A 156 -16.25 -1.12 -0.50
CA LEU A 156 -15.92 -0.92 0.91
C LEU A 156 -16.96 -1.55 1.85
N SER A 157 -17.77 -2.48 1.37
CA SER A 157 -18.74 -3.22 2.19
C SER A 157 -18.33 -4.68 2.33
N VAL A 158 -18.30 -5.17 3.56
CA VAL A 158 -17.85 -6.55 3.90
C VAL A 158 -18.72 -7.62 3.23
N ASN A 159 -19.98 -7.30 2.91
CA ASN A 159 -20.92 -8.23 2.28
C ASN A 159 -20.72 -8.38 0.77
N ASN A 160 -20.15 -7.38 0.09
CA ASN A 160 -19.89 -7.45 -1.35
C ASN A 160 -18.55 -8.13 -1.67
N TYR A 161 -17.58 -8.04 -0.75
CA TYR A 161 -16.25 -8.64 -0.91
C TYR A 161 -16.27 -10.16 -1.11
N ARG A 162 -17.20 -10.88 -0.46
CA ARG A 162 -17.36 -12.34 -0.64
C ARG A 162 -17.93 -12.73 -2.01
N LYS A 163 -18.67 -11.85 -2.68
CA LYS A 163 -19.27 -12.14 -3.98
C LYS A 163 -18.27 -12.05 -5.12
N GLU A 164 -17.35 -11.08 -5.06
CA GLU A 164 -16.33 -10.87 -6.10
C GLU A 164 -15.26 -11.96 -6.16
N GLN A 165 -15.01 -12.68 -5.06
CA GLN A 165 -14.06 -13.81 -5.05
C GLN A 165 -14.67 -15.18 -5.40
N SER A 166 -15.97 -15.23 -5.72
CA SER A 166 -16.67 -16.48 -6.06
C SER A 166 -16.96 -16.63 -7.56
N THR A 167 -16.41 -15.76 -8.39
CA THR A 167 -16.53 -15.74 -9.87
C THR A 167 -15.16 -15.80 -10.50
#